data_AF-A0A5M9MVG0-F1
#
_entry.id   AF-A0A5M9MVG0-F1
#
_cell.length_a   1.000
_cell.length_b   1.000
_cell.length_c   1.000
_cell.angle_alpha   90.00
_cell.angle_beta   90.00
_cell.angle_gamma   90.00
#
_symmetry.space_group_name_H-M   'P 1'
#
loop_
_entity.id
_entity.type
_entity.pdbx_description
1 polymer ?
#
loop_
_entity_poly.entity_id
_entity_poly.type
_entity_poly.pdbx_seq_one_letter_code
_entity_poly.pdbx_strand_id
1 'polypeptide(L)'
;MKRVLEGPVELSTLQCLCLLSLVDFTNGNTHRSSIHSSLAMNLAQCASLCSEPHGSLPPVAREERRRCFWSICLMKRLHGVEFDNLDFPDGHCPHFPESPNLPPQHCPPKMADGGRSTDLQDHGIIAYVIMLSEVFVKTARYVRRHGKPDSVPPWSSQSEYSKIITLQMELETRVPYVHRFKPVNFSERTLDELQTNRDYWGPFLLSQFLYHTILCLLNHPLLLSLSLRNFRSSIPEIFLQHTSDLISSHTTWIIYFLNYFEERSFMVSDPFLGYSAAVVATIELQLSFTENPTIREEKRGRFFKCVRFVEYLGQNWPHMARMADRLQSLEDAVSATYRPESGAQNKSLLIDLSRFWEILEYSSNGDTDSARRMFGDSLYSNSPAFTAEVSQTSPLPEPTRMSTQQGISQSPLPTHFNLQTSLTRDPSCPVESVATSQPADLLNDEFSILAANFFSQGQEFLRFSDNRDGLGNL
;
A
#
# COMPACT_ATOMS: atom_id res chain seq x y z
N MET A 1 17.47 24.27 -17.70
CA MET A 1 18.50 23.59 -18.52
C MET A 1 19.75 24.44 -18.78
N LYS A 2 19.67 25.66 -19.33
CA LYS A 2 20.87 26.50 -19.57
C LYS A 2 21.81 26.63 -18.37
N ARG A 3 21.29 26.91 -17.17
CA ARG A 3 22.09 26.96 -15.93
C ARG A 3 22.77 25.64 -15.57
N VAL A 4 22.15 24.49 -15.87
CA VAL A 4 22.73 23.17 -15.56
C VAL A 4 23.91 22.85 -16.48
N LEU A 5 23.83 23.28 -17.75
CA LEU A 5 24.82 22.94 -18.77
C LEU A 5 25.97 23.95 -18.85
N GLU A 6 25.69 25.23 -18.62
CA GLU A 6 26.61 26.33 -18.96
C GLU A 6 26.76 27.36 -17.82
N GLY A 7 26.02 27.22 -16.72
CA GLY A 7 25.92 28.25 -15.70
C GLY A 7 26.18 27.73 -14.28
N PRO A 8 26.19 28.64 -13.29
CA PRO A 8 26.25 28.24 -11.89
C PRO A 8 24.94 27.55 -11.48
N VAL A 9 25.08 26.37 -10.88
CA VAL A 9 23.96 25.66 -10.24
C VAL A 9 23.76 26.24 -8.84
N GLU A 10 22.59 26.82 -8.62
CA GLU A 10 22.17 27.40 -7.34
C GLU A 10 21.10 26.51 -6.67
N LEU A 11 20.78 26.78 -5.40
CA LEU A 11 19.69 26.09 -4.70
C LEU A 11 18.35 26.24 -5.43
N SER A 12 18.09 27.42 -6.01
CA SER A 12 16.92 27.69 -6.85
C SER A 12 16.85 26.81 -8.10
N THR A 13 18.00 26.40 -8.65
CA THR A 13 18.05 25.44 -9.76
C THR A 13 17.54 24.07 -9.30
N LEU A 14 17.92 23.61 -8.11
CA LEU A 14 17.44 22.35 -7.52
C LEU A 14 15.94 22.41 -7.20
N GLN A 15 15.49 23.50 -6.56
CA GLN A 15 14.07 23.74 -6.26
C GLN A 15 13.23 23.74 -7.55
N CYS A 16 13.73 24.36 -8.62
CA CYS A 16 13.07 24.35 -9.93
C CYS A 16 12.97 22.93 -10.51
N LEU A 17 14.03 22.12 -10.43
CA LEU A 17 13.99 20.72 -10.86
C LEU A 17 13.00 19.89 -10.03
N CYS A 18 12.86 20.15 -8.72
CA CYS A 18 11.81 19.52 -7.91
C CYS A 18 10.41 19.86 -8.41
N LEU A 19 10.12 21.14 -8.63
CA LEU A 19 8.81 21.58 -9.11
C LEU A 19 8.51 21.01 -10.50
N LEU A 20 9.49 21.01 -11.41
CA LEU A 20 9.35 20.40 -12.74
C LEU A 20 9.07 18.91 -12.66
N SER A 21 9.76 18.19 -11.78
CA SER A 21 9.52 16.75 -11.57
C SER A 21 8.12 16.50 -11.01
N LEU A 22 7.65 17.30 -10.06
CA LEU A 22 6.29 17.20 -9.54
C LEU A 22 5.24 17.46 -10.63
N VAL A 23 5.39 18.54 -11.41
CA VAL A 23 4.49 18.86 -12.53
C VAL A 23 4.49 17.77 -13.59
N ASP A 24 5.66 17.23 -13.93
CA ASP A 24 5.75 16.14 -14.89
C ASP A 24 5.07 14.88 -14.37
N PHE A 25 5.28 14.53 -13.11
CA PHE A 25 4.66 13.38 -12.49
C PHE A 25 3.13 13.50 -12.48
N THR A 26 2.60 14.63 -12.03
CA THR A 26 1.15 14.82 -11.90
C THR A 26 0.43 14.88 -13.24
N ASN A 27 1.13 15.28 -14.31
CA ASN A 27 0.63 15.19 -15.68
C ASN A 27 0.73 13.78 -16.29
N GLY A 28 1.48 12.86 -15.68
CA GLY A 28 1.73 11.52 -16.22
C GLY A 28 3.03 11.32 -16.98
N ASN A 29 3.88 12.34 -17.05
CA ASN A 29 5.18 12.25 -17.70
C ASN A 29 6.21 11.66 -16.73
N THR A 30 5.98 10.44 -16.25
CA THR A 30 6.72 9.82 -15.14
C THR A 30 8.21 9.61 -15.47
N HIS A 31 8.56 9.32 -16.72
CA HIS A 31 9.96 9.27 -17.19
C HIS A 31 10.66 10.62 -17.07
N ARG A 32 9.98 11.69 -17.49
CA ARG A 32 10.49 13.06 -17.45
C ARG A 32 10.65 13.56 -16.01
N SER A 33 9.69 13.23 -15.16
CA SER A 33 9.79 13.41 -13.71
C SER A 33 11.00 12.68 -13.12
N SER A 34 11.22 11.43 -13.50
CA SER A 34 12.37 10.63 -13.05
C SER A 34 13.71 11.28 -13.42
N ILE A 35 13.82 11.86 -14.61
CA ILE A 35 15.02 12.56 -15.07
C ILE A 35 15.26 13.84 -14.28
N HIS A 36 14.23 14.68 -14.13
CA HIS A 36 14.35 15.92 -13.36
C HIS A 36 14.73 15.66 -11.91
N SER A 37 14.08 14.68 -11.27
CA SER A 37 14.38 14.30 -9.87
C SER A 37 15.77 13.66 -9.72
N SER A 38 16.21 12.85 -10.67
CA SER A 38 17.53 12.23 -10.65
C SER A 38 18.64 13.25 -10.91
N LEU A 39 18.44 14.19 -11.83
CA LEU A 39 19.34 15.31 -12.04
C LEU A 39 19.43 16.20 -10.78
N ALA A 40 18.30 16.50 -10.14
CA ALA A 40 18.27 17.25 -8.89
C ALA A 40 19.07 16.54 -7.78
N MET A 41 18.89 15.22 -7.64
CA MET A 41 19.61 14.43 -6.64
C MET A 41 21.12 14.42 -6.91
N ASN A 42 21.54 14.17 -8.15
CA ASN A 42 22.96 14.18 -8.51
C ASN A 42 23.60 15.54 -8.21
N LEU A 43 22.95 16.63 -8.60
CA LEU A 43 23.44 17.99 -8.31
C LEU A 43 23.45 18.29 -6.80
N ALA A 44 22.45 17.82 -6.04
CA ALA A 44 22.40 17.97 -4.59
C ALA A 44 23.55 17.21 -3.90
N GLN A 45 23.88 16.01 -4.36
CA GLN A 45 25.01 15.23 -3.87
C GLN A 45 26.35 15.92 -4.20
N CYS A 46 26.53 16.39 -5.43
CA CYS A 46 27.72 17.15 -5.83
C CYS A 46 27.91 18.44 -5.02
N ALA A 47 26.82 19.08 -4.59
CA ALA A 47 26.84 20.28 -3.77
C ALA A 47 26.84 20.00 -2.26
N SER A 48 27.01 18.74 -1.85
CA SER A 48 27.03 18.26 -0.46
C SER A 48 25.81 18.74 0.34
N LEU A 49 24.62 18.67 -0.24
CA LEU A 49 23.37 18.96 0.47
C LEU A 49 22.98 17.83 1.45
N CYS A 50 23.60 16.66 1.32
CA CYS A 50 23.40 15.53 2.23
C CYS A 50 24.14 15.69 3.58
N SER A 51 24.94 16.74 3.76
CA SER A 51 25.66 17.01 5.02
C SER A 51 25.41 18.44 5.52
N GLU A 52 25.53 18.64 6.84
CA GLU A 52 25.46 19.96 7.43
C GLU A 52 26.72 20.78 7.07
N PRO A 53 26.58 22.03 6.65
CA PRO A 53 27.73 22.87 6.30
C PRO A 53 28.54 23.21 7.56
N HIS A 54 29.85 22.90 7.55
CA HIS A 54 30.75 23.09 8.69
C HIS A 54 31.13 24.56 9.00
N GLY A 55 30.40 25.56 8.48
CA GLY A 55 30.66 26.99 8.77
C GLY A 55 29.57 27.98 8.33
N SER A 56 29.14 28.82 9.28
CA SER A 56 28.49 30.16 9.17
C SER A 56 27.33 30.44 8.20
N LEU A 57 26.67 29.46 7.58
CA LEU A 57 25.41 29.78 6.89
C LEU A 57 24.37 30.30 7.90
N PRO A 58 23.64 31.39 7.58
CA PRO A 58 22.52 31.84 8.40
C PRO A 58 21.53 30.69 8.66
N PRO A 59 20.89 30.62 9.84
CA PRO A 59 19.94 29.54 10.16
C PRO A 59 18.89 29.31 9.07
N VAL A 60 18.35 30.38 8.49
CA VAL A 60 17.37 30.33 7.39
C VAL A 60 17.92 29.62 6.15
N ALA A 61 19.17 29.92 5.77
CA ALA A 61 19.80 29.30 4.60
C ALA A 61 20.12 27.81 4.83
N ARG A 62 20.45 27.41 6.07
CA ARG A 62 20.62 26.00 6.42
C ARG A 62 19.29 25.26 6.33
N GLU A 63 18.22 25.85 6.84
CA GLU A 63 16.88 25.28 6.78
C GLU A 63 16.37 25.14 5.34
N GLU A 64 16.59 26.16 4.49
CA GLU A 64 16.25 26.09 3.07
C GLU A 64 16.96 24.94 2.35
N ARG A 65 18.25 24.72 2.66
CA ARG A 65 19.02 23.59 2.12
C ARG A 65 18.47 22.24 2.58
N ARG A 66 18.13 22.09 3.87
CA ARG A 66 17.51 20.85 4.40
C ARG A 66 16.18 20.56 3.71
N ARG A 67 15.30 21.56 3.63
CA ARG A 67 14.01 21.44 2.94
C ARG A 67 14.20 21.03 1.49
N CYS A 68 15.09 21.69 0.76
CA CYS A 68 15.35 21.35 -0.64
C CYS A 68 15.85 19.90 -0.78
N PHE A 69 16.83 19.48 0.02
CA PHE A 69 17.35 18.12 -0.02
C PHE A 69 16.27 17.08 0.27
N TRP A 70 15.54 17.26 1.38
CA TRP A 70 14.50 16.32 1.79
C TRP A 70 13.30 16.31 0.85
N SER A 71 12.97 17.42 0.18
CA SER A 71 11.97 17.44 -0.89
C SER A 71 12.41 16.59 -2.09
N ILE A 72 13.68 16.63 -2.50
CA ILE A 72 14.21 15.74 -3.55
C ILE A 72 14.09 14.28 -3.11
N CYS A 73 14.47 13.96 -1.87
CA CYS A 73 14.36 12.61 -1.31
C CYS A 73 12.91 12.10 -1.29
N LEU A 74 11.98 12.89 -0.73
CA LEU A 74 10.56 12.56 -0.66
C LEU A 74 9.99 12.30 -2.05
N MET A 75 10.25 13.20 -2.99
CA MET A 75 9.76 13.08 -4.36
C MET A 75 10.27 11.81 -5.04
N LYS A 76 11.55 11.46 -4.91
CA LYS A 76 12.08 10.21 -5.47
C LYS A 76 11.47 8.96 -4.83
N ARG A 77 11.34 8.96 -3.50
CA ARG A 77 10.78 7.84 -2.73
C ARG A 77 9.30 7.61 -3.03
N LEU A 78 8.52 8.68 -3.09
CA LEU A 78 7.08 8.62 -3.36
C LEU A 78 6.82 8.32 -4.83
N HIS A 79 7.52 8.95 -5.78
CA HIS A 79 7.27 8.75 -7.22
C HIS A 79 7.90 7.48 -7.81
N GLY A 80 8.33 6.54 -6.96
CA GLY A 80 8.79 5.20 -7.36
C GLY A 80 10.10 5.19 -8.16
N VAL A 81 10.86 6.28 -8.16
CA VAL A 81 12.18 6.32 -8.82
C VAL A 81 13.15 5.50 -8.00
N GLU A 82 13.74 4.46 -8.61
CA GLU A 82 14.68 3.59 -7.90
C GLU A 82 15.80 4.42 -7.28
N PHE A 83 15.97 4.18 -5.98
CA PHE A 83 16.84 4.94 -5.14
C PHE A 83 17.45 3.98 -4.13
N ASP A 84 18.54 3.33 -4.55
CA ASP A 84 19.32 2.49 -3.67
C ASP A 84 20.38 3.36 -3.00
N ASN A 85 20.15 3.57 -1.69
CA ASN A 85 21.10 4.06 -0.71
C ASN A 85 21.60 5.50 -0.93
N LEU A 86 21.10 6.44 -0.11
CA LEU A 86 21.92 7.59 0.27
C LEU A 86 23.08 7.02 1.07
N ASP A 87 24.22 6.79 0.43
CA ASP A 87 25.47 6.63 1.15
C ASP A 87 25.79 8.00 1.75
N PHE A 88 25.31 8.22 2.97
CA PHE A 88 25.59 9.44 3.71
C PHE A 88 27.09 9.43 4.04
N PRO A 89 27.84 10.49 3.67
CA PRO A 89 29.22 10.62 4.09
C PRO A 89 29.28 10.52 5.62
N ASP A 90 30.20 9.70 6.13
CA ASP A 90 30.41 9.47 7.56
C ASP A 90 29.22 8.84 8.34
N GLY A 91 28.22 8.28 7.63
CA GLY A 91 27.04 7.66 8.26
C GLY A 91 26.06 8.65 8.92
N HIS A 92 26.31 9.96 8.77
CA HIS A 92 25.46 11.00 9.34
C HIS A 92 24.44 11.50 8.31
N CYS A 93 23.18 11.10 8.51
CA CYS A 93 22.03 11.63 7.77
C CYS A 93 21.88 13.14 8.07
N PRO A 94 21.52 13.99 7.08
CA PRO A 94 21.28 15.41 7.33
C PRO A 94 20.11 15.56 8.32
N HIS A 95 20.15 16.64 9.11
CA HIS A 95 19.08 16.90 10.07
C HIS A 95 17.74 17.04 9.34
N PHE A 96 16.67 16.61 10.01
CA PHE A 96 15.32 16.82 9.47
C PHE A 96 15.00 18.32 9.37
N PRO A 97 14.17 18.73 8.41
CA PRO A 97 13.69 20.11 8.34
C PRO A 97 12.87 20.46 9.58
N GLU A 98 12.82 21.75 9.90
CA GLU A 98 11.95 22.28 10.93
C GLU A 98 10.49 21.96 10.59
N SER A 99 9.80 21.31 11.53
CA SER A 99 8.38 20.99 11.43
C SER A 99 7.52 22.18 11.86
N PRO A 100 6.29 22.29 11.34
CA PRO A 100 5.32 23.28 11.83
C PRO A 100 5.02 23.05 13.31
N ASN A 101 4.59 24.13 13.98
CA ASN A 101 4.16 24.06 15.36
C ASN A 101 2.94 23.13 15.52
N LEU A 102 2.81 22.49 16.69
CA LEU A 102 1.63 21.73 17.03
C LEU A 102 0.39 22.64 17.00
N PRO A 103 -0.72 22.22 16.35
CA PRO A 103 -1.97 22.94 16.43
C PRO A 103 -2.47 23.03 17.88
N PRO A 104 -3.25 24.07 18.23
CA PRO A 104 -3.86 24.19 19.55
C PRO A 104 -4.61 22.89 19.94
N GLN A 105 -4.37 22.38 21.14
CA GLN A 105 -5.02 21.15 21.60
C GLN A 105 -6.38 21.47 22.25
N HIS A 106 -7.43 20.75 21.86
CA HIS A 106 -8.78 20.88 22.48
C HIS A 106 -8.81 20.45 23.94
N CYS A 107 -7.88 19.59 24.35
CA CYS A 107 -7.66 19.24 25.74
C CYS A 107 -6.15 19.28 26.00
N PRO A 108 -5.68 19.95 27.06
CA PRO A 108 -4.32 19.72 27.53
C PRO A 108 -4.19 18.23 27.84
N PRO A 109 -3.03 17.60 27.60
CA PRO A 109 -2.86 16.21 27.92
C PRO A 109 -3.16 16.07 29.41
N LYS A 110 -4.27 15.41 29.76
CA LYS A 110 -4.41 14.83 31.09
C LYS A 110 -3.12 14.06 31.27
N MET A 111 -2.29 14.44 32.24
CA MET A 111 -1.05 13.72 32.56
C MET A 111 -1.44 12.26 32.70
N ALA A 112 -1.22 11.48 31.64
CA ALA A 112 -1.60 10.09 31.58
C ALA A 112 -0.49 9.36 32.32
N ASP A 113 -0.68 9.30 33.63
CA ASP A 113 0.04 8.48 34.60
C ASP A 113 1.54 8.77 34.74
N GLY A 114 1.99 8.84 35.99
CA GLY A 114 3.36 9.20 36.32
C GLY A 114 4.40 8.26 35.70
N GLY A 115 5.48 8.84 35.16
CA GLY A 115 6.78 8.17 35.16
C GLY A 115 7.27 7.53 33.86
N ARG A 116 6.66 7.79 32.70
CA ARG A 116 7.29 7.46 31.41
C ARG A 116 7.39 8.68 30.50
N SER A 117 8.22 9.64 30.91
CA SER A 117 8.96 10.43 29.92
C SER A 117 9.79 9.44 29.13
N THR A 118 9.26 8.92 28.03
CA THR A 118 10.13 8.35 27.01
C THR A 118 11.04 9.49 26.58
N ASP A 119 12.34 9.33 26.75
CA ASP A 119 13.42 10.23 26.31
C ASP A 119 13.48 10.39 24.78
N LEU A 120 12.35 10.14 24.10
CA LEU A 120 12.15 10.19 22.67
C LEU A 120 12.13 11.65 22.24
N GLN A 121 13.20 12.06 21.59
CA GLN A 121 13.30 13.35 20.93
C GLN A 121 12.21 13.47 19.85
N ASP A 122 11.35 14.48 19.99
CA ASP A 122 10.38 14.85 18.96
C ASP A 122 11.09 15.56 17.81
N HIS A 123 11.07 14.94 16.64
CA HIS A 123 11.65 15.50 15.41
C HIS A 123 10.59 16.22 14.55
N GLY A 124 9.33 16.21 14.99
CA GLY A 124 8.19 16.85 14.36
C GLY A 124 7.59 16.08 13.18
N ILE A 125 6.38 16.49 12.78
CA ILE A 125 5.55 15.74 11.82
C ILE A 125 6.20 15.52 10.44
N ILE A 126 7.02 16.47 9.96
CA ILE A 126 7.72 16.35 8.67
C ILE A 126 8.77 15.24 8.73
N ALA A 127 9.49 15.10 9.85
CA ALA A 127 10.45 14.02 10.03
C ALA A 127 9.76 12.64 9.96
N TYR A 128 8.58 12.49 10.55
CA TYR A 128 7.82 11.23 10.50
C TYR A 128 7.35 10.88 9.09
N VAL A 129 6.92 11.86 8.29
CA VAL A 129 6.64 11.65 6.86
C VAL A 129 7.89 11.20 6.10
N ILE A 130 9.03 11.86 6.33
CA ILE A 130 10.31 11.49 5.70
C ILE A 130 10.70 10.06 6.06
N MET A 131 10.57 9.69 7.32
CA MET A 131 10.89 8.33 7.79
C MET A 131 9.94 7.28 7.18
N LEU A 132 8.63 7.53 7.16
CA LEU A 132 7.66 6.61 6.53
C LEU A 132 7.88 6.48 5.02
N SER A 133 8.32 7.55 4.34
CA SER A 133 8.64 7.48 2.91
C SER A 133 9.76 6.47 2.59
N GLU A 134 10.65 6.21 3.55
CA GLU A 134 11.70 5.20 3.40
C GLU A 134 11.12 3.78 3.41
N VAL A 135 10.18 3.50 4.33
CA VAL A 135 9.48 2.21 4.35
C VAL A 135 8.63 2.05 3.10
N PHE A 136 7.98 3.12 2.68
CA PHE A 136 7.16 3.13 1.47
C PHE A 136 7.98 2.75 0.24
N VAL A 137 9.17 3.34 0.01
CA VAL A 137 9.97 2.97 -1.18
C VAL A 137 10.44 1.51 -1.14
N LYS A 138 10.76 0.96 0.04
CA LYS A 138 11.07 -0.48 0.20
C LYS A 138 9.84 -1.34 -0.11
N THR A 139 8.67 -0.92 0.33
CA THR A 139 7.38 -1.58 0.05
C THR A 139 7.05 -1.52 -1.44
N ALA A 140 7.21 -0.36 -2.09
CA ALA A 140 7.02 -0.22 -3.53
C ALA A 140 7.97 -1.13 -4.32
N ARG A 141 9.23 -1.28 -3.89
CA ARG A 141 10.17 -2.24 -4.47
C ARG A 141 9.69 -3.69 -4.29
N TYR A 142 9.13 -4.03 -3.13
CA TYR A 142 8.51 -5.33 -2.88
C TYR A 142 7.34 -5.59 -3.84
N VAL A 143 6.45 -4.60 -4.04
CA VAL A 143 5.31 -4.68 -4.98
C VAL A 143 5.78 -4.88 -6.43
N ARG A 144 6.84 -4.17 -6.87
CA ARG A 144 7.42 -4.30 -8.22
C ARG A 144 7.97 -5.69 -8.56
N ARG A 145 8.12 -6.57 -7.57
CA ARG A 145 8.45 -7.98 -7.82
C ARG A 145 7.24 -8.81 -8.25
N HIS A 146 6.04 -8.23 -8.27
CA HIS A 146 4.78 -8.86 -8.72
C HIS A 146 4.47 -10.18 -8.01
N GLY A 147 4.91 -10.30 -6.75
CA GLY A 147 4.77 -11.54 -5.98
C GLY A 147 5.48 -12.74 -6.61
N LYS A 148 6.53 -12.55 -7.41
CA LYS A 148 7.38 -13.64 -7.89
C LYS A 148 7.84 -14.49 -6.69
N PRO A 149 7.57 -15.82 -6.70
CA PRO A 149 7.90 -16.67 -5.57
C PRO A 149 9.39 -16.62 -5.25
N ASP A 150 9.70 -16.36 -3.99
CA ASP A 150 11.06 -16.47 -3.45
C ASP A 150 11.23 -17.89 -2.85
N SER A 151 12.47 -18.32 -2.75
CA SER A 151 12.88 -19.47 -1.93
C SER A 151 12.58 -19.28 -0.44
N VAL A 152 12.45 -18.02 0.02
CA VAL A 152 12.20 -17.67 1.41
C VAL A 152 10.73 -17.23 1.60
N PRO A 153 9.94 -17.89 2.48
CA PRO A 153 8.55 -17.51 2.68
C PRO A 153 8.41 -16.17 3.44
N PRO A 154 7.29 -15.43 3.28
CA PRO A 154 7.08 -14.11 3.90
C PRO A 154 7.23 -14.06 5.43
N TRP A 155 6.86 -15.11 6.16
CA TRP A 155 7.00 -15.17 7.62
C TRP A 155 8.43 -15.46 8.11
N SER A 156 9.37 -15.78 7.21
CA SER A 156 10.78 -15.93 7.57
C SER A 156 11.40 -14.57 7.85
N SER A 157 12.17 -14.44 8.92
CA SER A 157 12.91 -13.22 9.28
C SER A 157 13.89 -12.75 8.20
N GLN A 158 14.30 -13.64 7.29
CA GLN A 158 15.18 -13.31 6.17
C GLN A 158 14.45 -12.73 4.95
N SER A 159 13.12 -12.86 4.89
CA SER A 159 12.32 -12.35 3.79
C SER A 159 12.27 -10.83 3.78
N GLU A 160 12.09 -10.25 2.59
CA GLU A 160 11.89 -8.80 2.46
C GLU A 160 10.61 -8.33 3.16
N TYR A 161 9.53 -9.14 3.12
CA TYR A 161 8.30 -8.86 3.86
C TYR A 161 8.58 -8.65 5.35
N SER A 162 9.29 -9.60 5.97
CA SER A 162 9.60 -9.55 7.40
C SER A 162 10.54 -8.39 7.78
N LYS A 163 11.47 -8.03 6.88
CA LYS A 163 12.34 -6.86 7.10
C LYS A 163 11.56 -5.54 7.04
N ILE A 164 10.64 -5.40 6.09
CA ILE A 164 9.85 -4.17 5.94
C ILE A 164 8.88 -4.01 7.11
N ILE A 165 8.17 -5.08 7.52
CA ILE A 165 7.25 -4.99 8.67
C ILE A 165 8.00 -4.70 9.98
N THR A 166 9.20 -5.26 10.17
CA THR A 166 10.06 -4.95 11.32
C THR A 166 10.43 -3.46 11.33
N LEU A 167 10.88 -2.92 10.19
CA LEU A 167 11.21 -1.50 10.06
C LEU A 167 9.98 -0.60 10.32
N GLN A 168 8.80 -1.00 9.86
CA GLN A 168 7.55 -0.29 10.11
C GLN A 168 7.22 -0.23 11.61
N MET A 169 7.35 -1.37 12.32
CA MET A 169 7.11 -1.45 13.75
C MET A 169 8.12 -0.64 14.55
N GLU A 170 9.41 -0.71 14.22
CA GLU A 170 10.46 0.11 14.84
C GLU A 170 10.19 1.60 14.68
N LEU A 171 9.74 2.02 13.50
CA LEU A 171 9.36 3.40 13.24
C LEU A 171 8.18 3.87 14.06
N GLU A 172 7.17 3.02 14.26
CA GLU A 172 6.01 3.34 15.10
C GLU A 172 6.42 3.64 16.55
N THR A 173 7.46 2.96 17.07
CA THR A 173 7.98 3.25 18.42
C THR A 173 8.60 4.63 18.55
N ARG A 174 9.09 5.22 17.44
CA ARG A 174 9.75 6.52 17.41
C ARG A 174 8.79 7.69 17.26
N VAL A 175 7.50 7.46 16.99
CA VAL A 175 6.49 8.53 16.87
C VAL A 175 6.01 8.96 18.26
N PRO A 176 6.28 10.22 18.67
CA PRO A 176 5.84 10.78 19.94
C PRO A 176 4.33 10.74 20.05
N TYR A 177 3.83 10.57 21.27
CA TYR A 177 2.41 10.44 21.55
C TYR A 177 1.59 11.62 20.97
N VAL A 178 2.14 12.84 21.00
CA VAL A 178 1.50 14.07 20.49
C VAL A 178 1.16 14.04 19.00
N HIS A 179 1.83 13.20 18.21
CA HIS A 179 1.60 13.06 16.77
C HIS A 179 0.82 11.80 16.40
N ARG A 180 0.43 10.95 17.37
CA ARG A 180 -0.36 9.75 17.10
C ARG A 180 -1.82 10.09 16.82
N PHE A 181 -2.55 9.19 16.16
CA PHE A 181 -3.94 9.42 15.79
C PHE A 181 -4.84 9.80 16.99
N LYS A 182 -4.78 9.01 18.07
CA LYS A 182 -5.65 9.19 19.24
C LYS A 182 -5.49 10.56 19.94
N PRO A 183 -4.27 11.04 20.26
CA PRO A 183 -4.11 12.27 21.04
C PRO A 183 -4.35 13.54 20.22
N VAL A 184 -4.14 13.46 18.91
CA VAL A 184 -4.43 14.55 17.97
C VAL A 184 -5.93 14.84 17.87
N ASN A 185 -6.75 13.85 18.23
CA ASN A 185 -8.21 13.90 18.29
C ASN A 185 -8.84 14.42 16.99
N PHE A 186 -8.41 13.83 15.88
CA PHE A 186 -8.74 14.27 14.52
C PHE A 186 -10.25 14.36 14.27
N SER A 187 -11.05 13.43 14.83
CA SER A 187 -12.51 13.41 14.73
C SER A 187 -13.21 14.66 15.28
N GLU A 188 -12.63 15.26 16.32
CA GLU A 188 -13.21 16.43 17.01
C GLU A 188 -12.76 17.76 16.38
N ARG A 189 -11.83 17.74 15.44
CA ARG A 189 -11.36 18.97 14.79
C ARG A 189 -12.42 19.57 13.88
N THR A 190 -12.50 20.90 13.89
CA THR A 190 -13.36 21.65 12.97
C THR A 190 -12.66 21.85 11.62
N LEU A 191 -13.43 22.06 10.56
CA LEU A 191 -12.85 22.33 9.24
C LEU A 191 -11.94 23.57 9.26
N ASP A 192 -12.33 24.62 9.98
CA ASP A 192 -11.57 25.86 10.12
C ASP A 192 -10.20 25.62 10.79
N GLU A 193 -10.16 24.80 11.85
CA GLU A 193 -8.91 24.40 12.51
C GLU A 193 -7.97 23.65 11.56
N LEU A 194 -8.54 22.75 10.75
CA LEU A 194 -7.77 21.98 9.77
C LEU A 194 -7.20 22.88 8.66
N GLN A 195 -8.00 23.83 8.16
CA GLN A 195 -7.57 24.74 7.09
C GLN A 195 -6.56 25.78 7.59
N THR A 196 -6.73 26.29 8.81
CA THR A 196 -5.83 27.27 9.42
C THR A 196 -4.44 26.69 9.67
N ASN A 197 -4.35 25.41 10.04
CA ASN A 197 -3.08 24.74 10.38
C ASN A 197 -2.73 23.63 9.34
N ARG A 198 -3.01 23.91 8.06
CA ARG A 198 -2.85 22.93 6.98
C ARG A 198 -1.41 22.47 6.78
N ASP A 199 -0.45 23.31 7.17
CA ASP A 199 0.98 23.01 7.20
C ASP A 199 1.31 21.84 8.14
N TYR A 200 0.58 21.68 9.26
CA TYR A 200 0.65 20.49 10.12
C TYR A 200 -0.24 19.35 9.63
N TRP A 201 -1.52 19.65 9.33
CA TRP A 201 -2.51 18.63 9.02
C TRP A 201 -2.26 17.89 7.72
N GLY A 202 -1.68 18.55 6.72
CA GLY A 202 -1.27 17.93 5.46
C GLY A 202 -0.26 16.79 5.70
N PRO A 203 0.93 17.08 6.27
CA PRO A 203 1.90 16.06 6.67
C PRO A 203 1.35 15.01 7.62
N PHE A 204 0.49 15.39 8.58
CA PHE A 204 -0.16 14.43 9.46
C PHE A 204 -1.00 13.42 8.67
N LEU A 205 -1.90 13.89 7.81
CA LEU A 205 -2.72 13.01 6.97
C LEU A 205 -1.87 12.16 6.03
N LEU A 206 -0.86 12.75 5.39
CA LEU A 206 0.10 12.01 4.57
C LEU A 206 0.79 10.90 5.36
N SER A 207 1.19 11.15 6.62
CA SER A 207 1.79 10.13 7.49
C SER A 207 0.82 8.98 7.79
N GLN A 208 -0.46 9.27 8.07
CA GLN A 208 -1.48 8.25 8.33
C GLN A 208 -1.72 7.39 7.08
N PHE A 209 -1.87 8.04 5.92
CA PHE A 209 -2.09 7.35 4.66
C PHE A 209 -0.88 6.52 4.24
N LEU A 210 0.35 7.02 4.41
CA LEU A 210 1.57 6.24 4.18
C LEU A 210 1.59 4.98 5.06
N TYR A 211 1.37 5.13 6.37
CA TYR A 211 1.35 4.02 7.33
C TYR A 211 0.38 2.91 6.91
N HIS A 212 -0.88 3.27 6.63
CA HIS A 212 -1.90 2.28 6.24
C HIS A 212 -1.65 1.69 4.86
N THR A 213 -1.19 2.50 3.89
CA THR A 213 -0.91 2.03 2.53
C THR A 213 0.23 1.01 2.52
N ILE A 214 1.30 1.23 3.30
CA ILE A 214 2.41 0.29 3.45
C ILE A 214 1.88 -1.09 3.89
N LEU A 215 1.04 -1.11 4.92
CA LEU A 215 0.49 -2.34 5.49
C LEU A 215 -0.49 -3.02 4.54
N CYS A 216 -1.32 -2.25 3.82
CA CYS A 216 -2.20 -2.77 2.77
C CYS A 216 -1.42 -3.37 1.59
N LEU A 217 -0.33 -2.73 1.13
CA LEU A 217 0.48 -3.23 0.03
C LEU A 217 1.24 -4.51 0.40
N LEU A 218 1.89 -4.53 1.58
CA LEU A 218 2.60 -5.73 2.05
C LEU A 218 1.67 -6.94 2.18
N ASN A 219 0.45 -6.70 2.64
CA ASN A 219 -0.55 -7.75 2.86
C ASN A 219 -1.53 -7.88 1.70
N HIS A 220 -1.28 -7.26 0.54
CA HIS A 220 -2.27 -7.25 -0.53
C HIS A 220 -2.60 -8.70 -0.96
N PRO A 221 -3.88 -9.13 -0.95
CA PRO A 221 -4.26 -10.53 -1.19
C PRO A 221 -3.72 -11.12 -2.49
N LEU A 222 -3.72 -10.35 -3.58
CA LEU A 222 -3.04 -10.72 -4.82
C LEU A 222 -1.55 -10.97 -4.62
N LEU A 223 -0.76 -10.00 -4.14
CA LEU A 223 0.68 -10.18 -3.94
C LEU A 223 1.03 -11.40 -3.08
N LEU A 224 0.27 -11.62 -2.01
CA LEU A 224 0.46 -12.78 -1.14
C LEU A 224 0.06 -14.10 -1.81
N SER A 225 -1.04 -14.15 -2.58
CA SER A 225 -1.43 -15.37 -3.30
C SER A 225 -0.37 -15.81 -4.32
N LEU A 226 0.25 -14.83 -4.99
CA LEU A 226 1.30 -15.06 -5.98
C LEU A 226 2.60 -15.50 -5.31
N SER A 227 3.00 -14.83 -4.23
CA SER A 227 4.25 -15.15 -3.51
C SER A 227 4.19 -16.47 -2.74
N LEU A 228 3.01 -16.90 -2.30
CA LEU A 228 2.81 -18.11 -1.50
C LEU A 228 2.48 -19.36 -2.32
N ARG A 229 2.51 -19.30 -3.66
CA ARG A 229 2.25 -20.47 -4.52
C ARG A 229 3.09 -21.70 -4.17
N ASN A 230 4.36 -21.50 -3.84
CA ASN A 230 5.28 -22.59 -3.55
C ASN A 230 5.17 -23.10 -2.10
N PHE A 231 4.35 -22.46 -1.26
CA PHE A 231 4.25 -22.75 0.18
C PHE A 231 2.84 -23.16 0.62
N ARG A 232 1.94 -23.49 -0.32
CA ARG A 232 0.51 -23.68 -0.05
C ARG A 232 0.17 -24.64 1.08
N SER A 233 0.90 -25.75 1.18
CA SER A 233 0.69 -26.78 2.20
C SER A 233 1.33 -26.47 3.56
N SER A 234 2.14 -25.41 3.64
CA SER A 234 2.94 -25.07 4.82
C SER A 234 2.70 -23.65 5.32
N ILE A 235 1.65 -22.97 4.84
CA ILE A 235 1.29 -21.63 5.32
C ILE A 235 0.87 -21.74 6.80
N PRO A 236 1.56 -21.05 7.73
CA PRO A 236 1.16 -21.07 9.12
C PRO A 236 -0.19 -20.38 9.32
N GLU A 237 -1.07 -21.00 10.12
CA GLU A 237 -2.39 -20.44 10.47
C GLU A 237 -2.29 -19.03 11.06
N ILE A 238 -1.31 -18.82 11.96
CA ILE A 238 -1.03 -17.51 12.56
C ILE A 238 -0.73 -16.43 11.50
N PHE A 239 -0.06 -16.80 10.41
CA PHE A 239 0.24 -15.85 9.34
C PHE A 239 -1.03 -15.43 8.58
N LEU A 240 -1.94 -16.37 8.32
CA LEU A 240 -3.23 -16.09 7.69
C LEU A 240 -4.10 -15.19 8.56
N GLN A 241 -4.19 -15.48 9.87
CA GLN A 241 -4.95 -14.68 10.84
C GLN A 241 -4.42 -13.24 10.88
N HIS A 242 -3.11 -13.06 11.07
CA HIS A 242 -2.48 -11.74 11.11
C HIS A 242 -2.69 -10.96 9.82
N THR A 243 -2.51 -11.59 8.66
CA THR A 243 -2.71 -10.96 7.35
C THR A 243 -4.14 -10.47 7.21
N SER A 244 -5.12 -11.32 7.53
CA SER A 244 -6.55 -10.99 7.49
C SER A 244 -6.89 -9.80 8.40
N ASP A 245 -6.38 -9.79 9.64
CA ASP A 245 -6.60 -8.70 10.60
C ASP A 245 -5.97 -7.39 10.13
N LEU A 246 -4.74 -7.43 9.61
CA LEU A 246 -4.04 -6.24 9.10
C LEU A 246 -4.78 -5.62 7.92
N ILE A 247 -5.20 -6.43 6.94
CA ILE A 247 -5.95 -5.94 5.79
C ILE A 247 -7.27 -5.30 6.24
N SER A 248 -8.05 -6.01 7.06
CA SER A 248 -9.35 -5.52 7.54
C SER A 248 -9.22 -4.20 8.29
N SER A 249 -8.26 -4.12 9.22
CA SER A 249 -7.99 -2.92 10.01
C SER A 249 -7.58 -1.74 9.12
N HIS A 250 -6.57 -1.92 8.26
CA HIS A 250 -5.97 -0.80 7.53
C HIS A 250 -6.79 -0.32 6.33
N THR A 251 -7.56 -1.20 5.68
CA THR A 251 -8.56 -0.78 4.69
C THR A 251 -9.66 0.06 5.36
N THR A 252 -10.14 -0.36 6.53
CA THR A 252 -11.16 0.37 7.31
C THR A 252 -10.68 1.76 7.73
N TRP A 253 -9.41 1.91 8.11
CA TRP A 253 -8.83 3.23 8.40
C TRP A 253 -8.85 4.19 7.20
N ILE A 254 -8.49 3.71 6.00
CA ILE A 254 -8.55 4.53 4.79
C ILE A 254 -10.00 4.93 4.49
N ILE A 255 -10.95 3.98 4.55
CA ILE A 255 -12.38 4.27 4.35
C ILE A 255 -12.89 5.29 5.38
N TYR A 256 -12.46 5.19 6.63
CA TYR A 256 -12.79 6.16 7.68
C TYR A 256 -12.32 7.59 7.31
N PHE A 257 -11.09 7.75 6.83
CA PHE A 257 -10.60 9.06 6.40
C PHE A 257 -11.37 9.60 5.19
N LEU A 258 -11.74 8.74 4.24
CA LEU A 258 -12.57 9.16 3.09
C LEU A 258 -13.94 9.67 3.54
N ASN A 259 -14.61 8.95 4.46
CA ASN A 259 -15.88 9.40 5.06
C ASN A 259 -15.70 10.75 5.75
N TYR A 260 -14.64 10.90 6.54
CA TYR A 260 -14.36 12.14 7.24
C TYR A 260 -14.19 13.32 6.28
N PHE A 261 -13.47 13.15 5.17
CA PHE A 261 -13.29 14.21 4.19
C PHE A 261 -14.59 14.60 3.49
N GLU A 262 -15.42 13.60 3.14
CA GLU A 262 -16.74 13.79 2.53
C GLU A 262 -17.68 14.54 3.48
N GLU A 263 -17.86 14.03 4.70
CA GLU A 263 -18.76 14.57 5.73
C GLU A 263 -18.39 15.99 6.17
N ARG A 264 -17.08 16.30 6.25
CA ARG A 264 -16.58 17.61 6.67
C ARG A 264 -16.27 18.55 5.52
N SER A 265 -16.49 18.13 4.27
CA SER A 265 -16.12 18.88 3.07
C SER A 265 -14.64 19.37 3.11
N PHE A 266 -13.75 18.53 3.63
CA PHE A 266 -12.33 18.86 3.69
C PHE A 266 -11.70 18.72 2.30
N MET A 267 -11.18 19.83 1.77
CA MET A 267 -10.54 19.83 0.45
C MET A 267 -9.19 19.13 0.51
N VAL A 268 -9.13 17.90 0.04
CA VAL A 268 -7.88 17.15 -0.16
C VAL A 268 -7.25 17.57 -1.49
N SER A 269 -5.94 17.85 -1.46
CA SER A 269 -5.17 18.25 -2.65
C SER A 269 -4.04 17.28 -2.99
N ASP A 270 -3.63 16.41 -2.08
CA ASP A 270 -2.50 15.50 -2.27
C ASP A 270 -2.92 14.25 -3.06
N PRO A 271 -2.37 14.01 -4.27
CA PRO A 271 -2.70 12.83 -5.07
C PRO A 271 -2.24 11.50 -4.44
N PHE A 272 -1.30 11.50 -3.50
CA PHE A 272 -0.88 10.28 -2.81
C PHE A 272 -2.04 9.65 -2.02
N LEU A 273 -2.92 10.47 -1.43
CA LEU A 273 -4.11 10.00 -0.73
C LEU A 273 -5.06 9.27 -1.71
N GLY A 274 -5.14 9.74 -2.96
CA GLY A 274 -5.87 9.08 -4.04
C GLY A 274 -5.27 7.72 -4.39
N TYR A 275 -3.94 7.63 -4.48
CA TYR A 275 -3.26 6.35 -4.68
C TYR A 275 -3.53 5.35 -3.55
N SER A 276 -3.51 5.79 -2.29
CA SER A 276 -3.90 4.93 -1.16
C SER A 276 -5.33 4.40 -1.30
N ALA A 277 -6.28 5.25 -1.72
CA ALA A 277 -7.65 4.83 -1.98
C ALA A 277 -7.71 3.82 -3.14
N ALA A 278 -6.91 3.99 -4.18
CA ALA A 278 -6.82 3.04 -5.30
C ALA A 278 -6.28 1.67 -4.86
N VAL A 279 -5.27 1.62 -3.99
CA VAL A 279 -4.77 0.37 -3.39
C VAL A 279 -5.86 -0.31 -2.55
N VAL A 280 -6.61 0.45 -1.75
CA VAL A 280 -7.72 -0.12 -0.98
C VAL A 280 -8.84 -0.59 -1.90
N ALA A 281 -9.13 0.13 -2.98
CA ALA A 281 -10.12 -0.28 -3.97
C ALA A 281 -9.79 -1.66 -4.56
N THR A 282 -8.54 -1.93 -4.96
CA THR A 282 -8.18 -3.24 -5.50
C THR A 282 -8.38 -4.37 -4.49
N ILE A 283 -8.12 -4.11 -3.21
CA ILE A 283 -8.37 -5.07 -2.11
C ILE A 283 -9.88 -5.27 -1.93
N GLU A 284 -10.67 -4.20 -1.80
CA GLU A 284 -12.12 -4.30 -1.57
C GLU A 284 -12.83 -4.95 -2.76
N LEU A 285 -12.38 -4.68 -3.99
CA LEU A 285 -12.87 -5.37 -5.18
C LEU A 285 -12.61 -6.87 -5.07
N GLN A 286 -11.38 -7.29 -4.73
CA GLN A 286 -11.06 -8.70 -4.58
C GLN A 286 -11.86 -9.37 -3.46
N LEU A 287 -12.07 -8.68 -2.34
CA LEU A 287 -12.86 -9.18 -1.21
C LEU A 287 -14.37 -9.20 -1.50
N SER A 288 -14.84 -8.48 -2.52
CA SER A 288 -16.25 -8.49 -2.91
C SER A 288 -16.69 -9.80 -3.58
N PHE A 289 -15.75 -10.63 -4.02
CA PHE A 289 -16.06 -11.92 -4.63
C PHE A 289 -16.29 -12.98 -3.54
N THR A 290 -17.47 -12.87 -2.94
CA THR A 290 -17.98 -13.80 -1.94
C THR A 290 -19.41 -14.21 -2.30
N GLU A 291 -19.80 -15.41 -1.87
CA GLU A 291 -21.18 -15.90 -2.02
C GLU A 291 -22.15 -15.08 -1.16
N ASN A 292 -21.69 -14.57 -0.02
CA ASN A 292 -22.52 -13.79 0.89
C ASN A 292 -22.93 -12.45 0.23
N PRO A 293 -24.23 -12.26 -0.08
CA PRO A 293 -24.68 -11.07 -0.80
C PRO A 293 -24.46 -9.78 -0.01
N THR A 294 -24.62 -9.81 1.31
CA THR A 294 -24.45 -8.64 2.18
C THR A 294 -23.01 -8.14 2.13
N ILE A 295 -22.07 -9.06 2.26
CA ILE A 295 -20.64 -8.75 2.28
C ILE A 295 -20.18 -8.30 0.90
N ARG A 296 -20.65 -8.96 -0.16
CA ARG A 296 -20.40 -8.55 -1.54
C ARG A 296 -20.87 -7.11 -1.79
N GLU A 297 -22.08 -6.76 -1.34
CA GLU A 297 -22.63 -5.41 -1.48
C GLU A 297 -21.81 -4.38 -0.70
N GLU A 298 -21.47 -4.68 0.55
CA GLU A 298 -20.64 -3.80 1.40
C GLU A 298 -19.27 -3.53 0.76
N LYS A 299 -18.58 -4.59 0.32
CA LYS A 299 -17.25 -4.51 -0.29
C LYS A 299 -17.28 -3.76 -1.63
N ARG A 300 -18.30 -3.98 -2.46
CA ARG A 300 -18.53 -3.16 -3.67
C ARG A 300 -18.81 -1.70 -3.32
N GLY A 301 -19.57 -1.44 -2.27
CA GLY A 301 -19.83 -0.07 -1.78
C GLY A 301 -18.53 0.66 -1.39
N ARG A 302 -17.65 -0.01 -0.64
CA ARG A 302 -16.32 0.51 -0.28
C ARG A 302 -15.44 0.72 -1.51
N PHE A 303 -15.45 -0.21 -2.47
CA PHE A 303 -14.76 -0.05 -3.75
C PHE A 303 -15.19 1.23 -4.48
N PHE A 304 -16.50 1.41 -4.72
CA PHE A 304 -16.99 2.61 -5.43
C PHE A 304 -16.75 3.90 -4.65
N LYS A 305 -16.72 3.85 -3.30
CA LYS A 305 -16.31 5.00 -2.49
C LYS A 305 -14.86 5.40 -2.77
N CYS A 306 -13.94 4.45 -2.84
CA CYS A 306 -12.56 4.73 -3.23
C CYS A 306 -12.47 5.29 -4.65
N VAL A 307 -13.17 4.69 -5.63
CA VAL A 307 -13.17 5.17 -7.03
C VAL A 307 -13.62 6.63 -7.12
N ARG A 308 -14.76 6.98 -6.50
CA ARG A 308 -15.27 8.37 -6.49
C ARG A 308 -14.29 9.36 -5.89
N PHE A 309 -13.54 8.96 -4.87
CA PHE A 309 -12.52 9.81 -4.27
C PHE A 309 -11.33 10.03 -5.22
N VAL A 310 -10.90 9.00 -5.94
CA VAL A 310 -9.84 9.11 -6.96
C VAL A 310 -10.31 9.98 -8.14
N GLU A 311 -11.55 9.82 -8.60
CA GLU A 311 -12.18 10.66 -9.63
C GLU A 311 -12.23 12.13 -9.23
N TYR A 312 -12.60 12.41 -7.97
CA TYR A 312 -12.62 13.76 -7.42
C TYR A 312 -11.22 14.42 -7.50
N LEU A 313 -10.17 13.70 -7.11
CA LEU A 313 -8.79 14.19 -7.27
C LEU A 313 -8.38 14.31 -8.75
N GLY A 314 -8.93 13.45 -9.61
CA GLY A 314 -8.74 13.47 -11.06
C GLY A 314 -9.17 14.76 -11.74
N GLN A 315 -10.08 15.54 -11.13
CA GLN A 315 -10.48 16.86 -11.65
C GLN A 315 -9.32 17.86 -11.68
N ASN A 316 -8.37 17.72 -10.75
CA ASN A 316 -7.20 18.59 -10.65
C ASN A 316 -5.91 17.91 -11.13
N TRP A 317 -5.85 16.57 -11.05
CA TRP A 317 -4.65 15.80 -11.31
C TRP A 317 -4.85 14.79 -12.45
N PRO A 318 -4.31 15.04 -13.66
CA PRO A 318 -4.52 14.16 -14.82
C PRO A 318 -4.13 12.69 -14.59
N HIS A 319 -3.06 12.43 -13.83
CA HIS A 319 -2.69 11.06 -13.47
C HIS A 319 -3.67 10.35 -12.52
N MET A 320 -4.41 11.08 -11.70
CA MET A 320 -5.47 10.51 -10.88
C MET A 320 -6.73 10.21 -11.70
N ALA A 321 -7.05 11.03 -12.71
CA ALA A 321 -8.13 10.71 -13.64
C ALA A 321 -7.86 9.37 -14.35
N ARG A 322 -6.63 9.16 -14.85
CA ARG A 322 -6.23 7.87 -15.43
C ARG A 322 -6.25 6.72 -14.43
N MET A 323 -5.92 6.98 -13.16
CA MET A 323 -6.03 5.96 -12.10
C MET A 323 -7.49 5.53 -11.90
N ALA A 324 -8.44 6.48 -11.91
CA ALA A 324 -9.87 6.18 -11.84
C ALA A 324 -10.32 5.36 -13.05
N ASP A 325 -9.91 5.73 -14.26
CA ASP A 325 -10.21 4.97 -15.49
C ASP A 325 -9.70 3.52 -15.40
N ARG A 326 -8.49 3.32 -14.84
CA ARG A 326 -7.92 1.98 -14.62
C ARG A 326 -8.71 1.17 -13.61
N LEU A 327 -9.15 1.79 -12.50
CA LEU A 327 -10.00 1.13 -11.51
C LEU A 327 -11.34 0.70 -12.12
N GLN A 328 -11.98 1.56 -12.91
CA GLN A 328 -13.23 1.22 -13.57
C GLN A 328 -13.02 0.11 -14.61
N SER A 329 -11.97 0.20 -15.42
CA SER A 329 -11.65 -0.83 -16.40
C SER A 329 -11.30 -2.17 -15.75
N LEU A 330 -10.68 -2.15 -14.55
CA LEU A 330 -10.48 -3.34 -13.75
C LEU A 330 -11.82 -3.92 -13.27
N GLU A 331 -12.73 -3.11 -12.74
CA GLU A 331 -14.05 -3.57 -12.31
C GLU A 331 -14.84 -4.18 -13.47
N ASP A 332 -14.87 -3.53 -14.63
CA ASP A 332 -15.54 -4.04 -15.84
C ASP A 332 -14.96 -5.39 -16.25
N ALA A 333 -13.63 -5.51 -16.26
CA ALA A 333 -12.92 -6.73 -16.65
C ALA A 333 -13.20 -7.90 -15.69
N VAL A 334 -13.34 -7.62 -14.38
CA VAL A 334 -13.65 -8.66 -13.39
C VAL A 334 -15.17 -8.95 -13.33
N SER A 335 -16.04 -7.97 -13.56
CA SER A 335 -17.50 -8.12 -13.57
C SER A 335 -18.02 -8.84 -14.82
N ALA A 336 -17.46 -8.59 -16.01
CA ALA A 336 -17.80 -9.31 -17.26
C ALA A 336 -17.54 -10.84 -17.18
N THR A 337 -16.78 -11.18 -16.16
CA THR A 337 -16.02 -12.39 -15.98
C THR A 337 -16.67 -13.22 -14.86
N TYR A 338 -17.22 -12.56 -13.84
CA TYR A 338 -17.99 -13.18 -12.76
C TYR A 338 -19.47 -13.36 -13.17
N ARG A 339 -19.84 -14.58 -13.61
CA ARG A 339 -21.24 -14.99 -13.84
C ARG A 339 -21.67 -16.02 -12.79
N PRO A 340 -22.55 -15.67 -11.83
CA PRO A 340 -23.08 -16.63 -10.87
C PRO A 340 -24.17 -17.49 -11.54
N GLU A 341 -23.79 -18.47 -12.36
CA GLU A 341 -24.74 -19.45 -12.89
C GLU A 341 -24.48 -20.86 -12.33
N SER A 342 -25.51 -21.38 -11.66
CA SER A 342 -25.65 -22.75 -11.19
C SER A 342 -25.53 -23.73 -12.37
N GLY A 343 -24.38 -24.39 -12.52
CA GLY A 343 -24.24 -25.59 -13.36
C GLY A 343 -23.26 -25.54 -14.53
N ALA A 344 -22.52 -24.46 -14.74
CA ALA A 344 -21.45 -24.45 -15.75
C ALA A 344 -20.14 -24.99 -15.16
N GLN A 345 -19.81 -26.26 -15.43
CA GLN A 345 -18.45 -26.75 -15.21
C GLN A 345 -17.48 -25.99 -16.13
N ASN A 346 -16.44 -25.42 -15.52
CA ASN A 346 -15.25 -24.87 -16.18
C ASN A 346 -15.49 -23.77 -17.22
N LYS A 347 -15.80 -22.56 -16.73
CA LYS A 347 -15.40 -21.33 -17.44
C LYS A 347 -14.22 -20.71 -16.72
N SER A 348 -13.09 -21.19 -17.17
CA SER A 348 -11.84 -20.51 -17.15
C SER A 348 -11.89 -19.01 -17.37
N LEU A 349 -11.15 -18.29 -16.55
CA LEU A 349 -11.13 -16.86 -16.56
C LEU A 349 -9.68 -16.44 -16.68
N LEU A 350 -9.37 -15.58 -17.64
CA LEU A 350 -8.03 -15.05 -17.83
C LEU A 350 -8.10 -13.60 -17.34
N ILE A 351 -7.79 -13.37 -16.06
CA ILE A 351 -7.67 -12.00 -15.57
C ILE A 351 -6.26 -11.54 -15.83
N ASP A 352 -6.17 -10.50 -16.66
CA ASP A 352 -4.94 -9.82 -17.00
C ASP A 352 -4.41 -9.07 -15.77
N LEU A 353 -3.41 -9.66 -15.12
CA LEU A 353 -2.79 -9.10 -13.91
C LEU A 353 -2.10 -7.76 -14.15
N SER A 354 -1.77 -7.43 -15.41
CA SER A 354 -1.18 -6.12 -15.75
C SER A 354 -2.04 -4.96 -15.25
N ARG A 355 -3.37 -5.12 -15.26
CA ARG A 355 -4.34 -4.13 -14.76
C ARG A 355 -4.19 -3.84 -13.27
N PHE A 356 -3.86 -4.86 -12.47
CA PHE A 356 -3.56 -4.66 -11.06
C PHE A 356 -2.24 -3.93 -10.88
N TRP A 357 -1.20 -4.31 -11.63
CA TRP A 357 0.12 -3.69 -11.53
C TRP A 357 0.12 -2.23 -11.95
N GLU A 358 -0.66 -1.87 -12.96
CA GLU A 358 -0.89 -0.48 -13.36
C GLU A 358 -1.45 0.39 -12.24
N ILE A 359 -2.19 -0.19 -11.29
CA ILE A 359 -2.75 0.52 -10.13
C ILE A 359 -1.80 0.47 -8.93
N LEU A 360 -1.28 -0.71 -8.60
CA LEU A 360 -0.45 -0.96 -7.41
C LEU A 360 0.96 -0.37 -7.52
N GLU A 361 1.44 -0.09 -8.72
CA GLU A 361 2.69 0.64 -8.92
C GLU A 361 2.41 2.12 -9.14
N TYR A 362 2.58 2.95 -8.10
CA TYR A 362 2.25 4.37 -8.18
C TYR A 362 2.95 5.11 -9.35
N SER A 363 4.19 4.74 -9.66
CA SER A 363 4.98 5.28 -10.77
C SER A 363 4.51 4.85 -12.16
N SER A 364 3.73 3.77 -12.25
CA SER A 364 3.23 3.20 -13.50
C SER A 364 1.91 3.86 -13.96
N ASN A 365 1.40 4.84 -13.20
CA ASN A 365 0.32 5.79 -13.60
C ASN A 365 0.75 6.83 -14.65
N GLY A 366 1.93 6.63 -15.23
CA GLY A 366 2.39 7.40 -16.37
C GLY A 366 1.55 7.17 -17.61
N ASP A 367 1.58 8.16 -18.50
CA ASP A 367 1.07 8.02 -19.86
C ASP A 367 1.91 6.97 -20.59
N THR A 368 1.25 5.97 -21.22
CA THR A 368 1.92 4.93 -22.01
C THR A 368 2.72 5.50 -23.18
N ASP A 369 2.33 6.67 -23.69
CA ASP A 369 3.08 7.41 -24.70
C ASP A 369 4.16 8.34 -24.12
N SER A 370 4.31 8.43 -22.79
CA SER A 370 5.34 9.27 -22.16
C SER A 370 6.75 8.92 -22.64
N ALA A 371 7.03 7.63 -22.85
CA ALA A 371 8.33 7.18 -23.37
C ALA A 371 8.50 7.55 -24.85
N ARG A 372 7.44 7.39 -25.67
CA ARG A 372 7.44 7.77 -27.10
C ARG A 372 7.67 9.25 -27.33
N ARG A 373 7.09 10.11 -26.50
CA ARG A 373 7.31 11.56 -26.59
C ARG A 373 8.71 11.98 -26.17
N MET A 374 9.44 11.10 -25.48
CA MET A 374 10.76 11.41 -24.94
C MET A 374 11.89 10.83 -25.81
N PHE A 375 11.72 9.61 -26.32
CA PHE A 375 12.72 8.91 -27.13
C PHE A 375 12.26 8.85 -28.59
N GLY A 376 13.13 9.26 -29.52
CA GLY A 376 12.88 9.10 -30.95
C GLY A 376 13.01 7.65 -31.41
N ASP A 377 12.64 7.38 -32.67
CA ASP A 377 12.54 6.04 -33.26
C ASP A 377 13.82 5.19 -33.18
N SER A 378 15.00 5.82 -33.05
CA SER A 378 16.27 5.12 -32.91
C SER A 378 16.48 4.46 -31.54
N LEU A 379 15.78 4.93 -30.51
CA LEU A 379 15.89 4.44 -29.13
C LEU A 379 14.58 3.86 -28.62
N TYR A 380 13.45 4.26 -29.19
CA TYR A 380 12.15 3.71 -28.83
C TYR A 380 11.95 2.36 -29.53
N SER A 381 12.11 1.27 -28.80
CA SER A 381 11.46 0.01 -29.15
C SER A 381 10.04 0.03 -28.60
N ASN A 382 9.05 -0.47 -29.36
CA ASN A 382 7.73 -0.73 -28.78
C ASN A 382 7.95 -1.55 -27.51
N SER A 383 7.50 -1.02 -26.37
CA SER A 383 7.42 -1.79 -25.13
C SER A 383 6.76 -3.12 -25.49
N PRO A 384 7.31 -4.28 -25.11
CA PRO A 384 6.54 -5.51 -25.22
C PRO A 384 5.21 -5.21 -24.55
N ALA A 385 4.12 -5.30 -25.32
CA ALA A 385 2.78 -5.23 -24.74
C ALA A 385 2.83 -6.16 -23.55
N PHE A 386 2.49 -5.66 -22.35
CA PHE A 386 2.46 -6.47 -21.13
C PHE A 386 1.76 -7.77 -21.53
N THR A 387 2.53 -8.84 -21.71
CA THR A 387 1.99 -10.11 -22.15
C THR A 387 1.07 -10.49 -21.02
N ALA A 388 -0.24 -10.57 -21.29
CA ALA A 388 -1.27 -10.81 -20.29
C ALA A 388 -0.73 -11.85 -19.30
N GLU A 389 -0.34 -11.38 -18.12
CA GLU A 389 0.37 -12.24 -17.16
C GLU A 389 -0.72 -13.04 -16.46
N VAL A 390 -1.20 -14.05 -17.15
CA VAL A 390 -2.20 -14.96 -16.60
C VAL A 390 -1.46 -15.87 -15.65
N SER A 391 -1.77 -15.73 -14.37
CA SER A 391 -1.12 -16.49 -13.33
C SER A 391 -2.09 -17.39 -12.61
N GLN A 392 -1.73 -18.68 -12.56
CA GLN A 392 -2.49 -19.70 -11.85
C GLN A 392 -2.25 -19.56 -10.34
N THR A 393 -3.10 -18.79 -9.67
CA THR A 393 -3.14 -18.76 -8.20
C THR A 393 -4.55 -18.90 -7.69
N SER A 394 -4.77 -19.89 -6.84
CA SER A 394 -5.92 -19.87 -5.95
C SER A 394 -5.78 -18.70 -4.95
N PRO A 395 -6.84 -18.21 -4.33
CA PRO A 395 -6.73 -17.23 -3.26
C PRO A 395 -6.08 -17.88 -2.03
N LEU A 396 -5.73 -17.08 -1.01
CA LEU A 396 -5.20 -17.63 0.23
C LEU A 396 -6.27 -18.47 0.96
N PRO A 397 -5.90 -19.46 1.77
CA PRO A 397 -6.85 -20.13 2.66
C PRO A 397 -7.44 -19.14 3.67
N GLU A 398 -8.69 -19.35 4.09
CA GLU A 398 -9.28 -18.57 5.18
C GLU A 398 -8.60 -18.93 6.51
N PRO A 399 -8.25 -17.93 7.35
CA PRO A 399 -7.85 -18.22 8.72
C PRO A 399 -9.00 -18.81 9.54
N THR A 400 -8.72 -19.89 10.27
CA THR A 400 -9.60 -20.47 11.26
C THR A 400 -9.86 -19.46 12.39
N ARG A 401 -11.14 -19.08 12.60
CA ARG A 401 -11.57 -18.24 13.73
C ARG A 401 -12.47 -19.04 14.66
N MET A 402 -12.29 -18.91 15.98
CA MET A 402 -13.25 -19.47 16.93
C MET A 402 -14.53 -18.61 16.94
N SER A 403 -15.67 -19.21 16.60
CA SER A 403 -16.97 -18.55 16.74
C SER A 403 -17.15 -18.10 18.18
N THR A 404 -17.16 -16.79 18.43
CA THR A 404 -17.55 -16.28 19.75
C THR A 404 -19.06 -16.42 19.82
N GLN A 405 -19.55 -17.49 20.46
CA GLN A 405 -20.97 -17.64 20.76
C GLN A 405 -21.46 -16.42 21.54
N GLN A 406 -22.24 -15.56 20.89
CA GLN A 406 -23.15 -14.65 21.57
C GLN A 406 -24.24 -15.49 22.25
N GLY A 407 -24.35 -15.40 23.58
CA GLY A 407 -25.49 -15.91 24.35
C GLY A 407 -25.16 -16.93 25.44
N ILE A 408 -24.58 -16.50 26.57
CA ILE A 408 -24.65 -17.27 27.82
C ILE A 408 -26.00 -16.98 28.46
N SER A 409 -27.00 -17.82 28.21
CA SER A 409 -28.04 -18.09 29.20
C SER A 409 -27.52 -19.21 30.11
N GLN A 410 -27.58 -18.96 31.41
CA GLN A 410 -26.97 -19.78 32.45
C GLN A 410 -27.73 -21.07 32.77
N SER A 411 -26.95 -22.04 33.28
CA SER A 411 -27.28 -23.17 34.18
C SER A 411 -27.37 -24.58 33.54
N PRO A 412 -27.09 -25.66 34.30
CA PRO A 412 -25.71 -26.13 34.53
C PRO A 412 -25.47 -27.61 34.17
N LEU A 413 -24.17 -27.94 34.04
CA LEU A 413 -23.48 -29.26 33.95
C LEU A 413 -24.00 -30.36 34.91
N PRO A 414 -23.54 -31.65 34.87
CA PRO A 414 -22.39 -32.24 34.14
C PRO A 414 -22.63 -33.64 33.51
N THR A 415 -21.70 -34.17 32.69
CA THR A 415 -20.94 -35.43 33.00
C THR A 415 -20.01 -35.91 31.87
N HIS A 416 -18.76 -36.17 32.26
CA HIS A 416 -17.76 -37.13 31.78
C HIS A 416 -17.53 -37.38 30.27
N PHE A 417 -16.33 -36.99 29.80
CA PHE A 417 -15.65 -37.67 28.69
C PHE A 417 -14.35 -38.31 29.18
N ASN A 418 -14.30 -39.64 29.12
CA ASN A 418 -13.09 -40.44 29.22
C ASN A 418 -12.35 -40.39 27.87
N LEU A 419 -11.05 -40.07 27.89
CA LEU A 419 -10.15 -40.32 26.77
C LEU A 419 -9.81 -41.82 26.71
N GLN A 420 -10.03 -42.44 25.56
CA GLN A 420 -9.32 -43.65 25.17
C GLN A 420 -8.81 -43.53 23.73
N THR A 421 -7.51 -43.27 23.63
CA THR A 421 -6.65 -43.49 22.48
C THR A 421 -6.61 -44.96 22.09
N SER A 422 -6.77 -45.27 20.81
CA SER A 422 -6.28 -46.53 20.23
C SER A 422 -5.59 -46.27 18.89
N LEU A 423 -4.30 -46.57 18.88
CA LEU A 423 -3.42 -46.70 17.74
C LEU A 423 -3.69 -48.04 17.05
N THR A 424 -3.86 -48.05 15.73
CA THR A 424 -3.60 -49.24 14.92
C THR A 424 -2.93 -48.86 13.60
N ARG A 425 -2.06 -49.77 13.17
CA ARG A 425 -0.96 -49.67 12.22
C ARG A 425 -1.30 -50.52 10.98
N ASP A 426 -1.09 -49.93 9.80
CA ASP A 426 -0.77 -50.46 8.45
C ASP A 426 -0.82 -51.99 8.17
N PRO A 427 -1.17 -52.40 6.92
CA PRO A 427 -0.10 -52.63 5.93
C PRO A 427 -0.41 -52.30 4.46
N SER A 428 0.69 -52.29 3.70
CA SER A 428 1.03 -51.79 2.37
C SER A 428 0.63 -52.62 1.13
N CYS A 429 0.45 -51.91 -0.01
CA CYS A 429 0.82 -52.19 -1.43
C CYS A 429 0.15 -53.38 -2.19
N PRO A 430 -0.09 -53.27 -3.53
CA PRO A 430 1.01 -53.13 -4.51
C PRO A 430 0.78 -52.21 -5.73
N VAL A 431 1.90 -52.03 -6.44
CA VAL A 431 2.16 -51.28 -7.68
C VAL A 431 1.58 -52.02 -8.90
N GLU A 432 0.86 -51.31 -9.77
CA GLU A 432 0.64 -51.71 -11.16
C GLU A 432 0.91 -50.55 -12.12
N SER A 433 1.68 -50.87 -13.15
CA SER A 433 2.16 -49.98 -14.21
C SER A 433 1.21 -50.12 -15.41
N VAL A 434 0.59 -49.03 -15.84
CA VAL A 434 -0.14 -48.96 -17.11
C VAL A 434 0.32 -47.74 -17.87
N ALA A 435 1.06 -47.98 -18.95
CA ALA A 435 1.31 -47.02 -20.00
C ALA A 435 0.03 -46.83 -20.83
N THR A 436 -0.35 -45.59 -21.13
CA THR A 436 -1.18 -45.29 -22.30
C THR A 436 -1.01 -43.84 -22.76
N SER A 437 -1.06 -43.73 -24.07
CA SER A 437 -0.72 -42.62 -24.96
C SER A 437 -1.59 -41.37 -24.85
N GLN A 438 -0.93 -40.20 -24.94
CA GLN A 438 -1.54 -38.89 -25.19
C GLN A 438 -2.27 -38.84 -26.54
N PRO A 439 -3.39 -38.10 -26.61
CA PRO A 439 -3.69 -37.23 -27.73
C PRO A 439 -3.36 -35.79 -27.33
N ALA A 440 -2.55 -35.14 -28.16
CA ALA A 440 -2.23 -33.72 -28.07
C ALA A 440 -3.50 -32.89 -28.40
N ASP A 441 -4.20 -32.42 -27.36
CA ASP A 441 -5.09 -31.24 -27.42
C ASP A 441 -5.60 -30.75 -26.03
N LEU A 442 -5.10 -31.30 -24.91
CA LEU A 442 -5.54 -30.94 -23.54
C LEU A 442 -4.74 -29.78 -22.89
N LEU A 443 -3.69 -29.28 -23.54
CA LEU A 443 -2.82 -28.23 -22.98
C LEU A 443 -3.35 -26.81 -23.15
N ASN A 444 -4.57 -26.60 -23.67
CA ASN A 444 -5.22 -25.27 -23.66
C ASN A 444 -6.35 -25.18 -22.63
N ASP A 445 -6.83 -26.31 -22.10
CA ASP A 445 -7.98 -26.36 -21.19
C ASP A 445 -7.56 -26.28 -19.71
N GLU A 446 -6.36 -26.74 -19.38
CA GLU A 446 -5.82 -26.71 -18.00
C GLU A 446 -5.37 -25.30 -17.56
N PHE A 447 -4.97 -24.44 -18.51
CA PHE A 447 -4.54 -23.07 -18.23
C PHE A 447 -5.67 -22.08 -18.01
N SER A 448 -6.85 -22.52 -18.39
CA SER A 448 -8.01 -21.68 -18.49
C SER A 448 -8.68 -21.64 -17.09
N ILE A 449 -8.80 -22.77 -16.37
CA ILE A 449 -9.65 -22.98 -15.17
C ILE A 449 -9.38 -22.05 -13.95
N LEU A 450 -8.34 -21.20 -13.96
CA LEU A 450 -7.62 -20.84 -12.73
C LEU A 450 -7.69 -19.39 -12.25
N ALA A 451 -7.92 -18.36 -13.09
CA ALA A 451 -8.21 -17.03 -12.53
C ALA A 451 -9.67 -16.93 -12.03
N ALA A 452 -10.55 -17.84 -12.48
CA ALA A 452 -11.89 -17.99 -11.95
C ALA A 452 -11.80 -18.32 -10.46
N ASN A 453 -10.93 -19.28 -10.11
CA ASN A 453 -10.69 -19.69 -8.74
C ASN A 453 -10.13 -18.56 -7.87
N PHE A 454 -9.28 -17.67 -8.37
CA PHE A 454 -8.72 -16.58 -7.57
C PHE A 454 -9.79 -15.64 -6.99
N PHE A 455 -10.80 -15.29 -7.80
CA PHE A 455 -11.89 -14.44 -7.38
C PHE A 455 -13.05 -15.25 -6.80
N SER A 456 -13.44 -16.38 -7.39
CA SER A 456 -14.54 -17.20 -6.87
C SER A 456 -14.21 -17.88 -5.54
N GLN A 457 -13.00 -18.39 -5.32
CA GLN A 457 -12.61 -19.06 -4.06
C GLN A 457 -12.20 -18.08 -2.94
N GLY A 458 -12.40 -16.76 -3.13
CA GLY A 458 -12.52 -15.80 -2.02
C GLY A 458 -13.71 -16.10 -1.07
N GLN A 459 -14.41 -17.20 -1.36
CA GLN A 459 -15.62 -17.75 -0.77
C GLN A 459 -15.65 -17.94 0.75
N GLU A 460 -14.53 -18.11 1.44
CA GLU A 460 -14.59 -18.39 2.89
C GLU A 460 -14.24 -17.18 3.76
N PHE A 461 -13.43 -16.24 3.28
CA PHE A 461 -12.81 -15.11 4.01
C PHE A 461 -13.63 -14.25 4.98
N LEU A 462 -14.96 -14.22 4.86
CA LEU A 462 -15.80 -13.25 5.55
C LEU A 462 -17.01 -13.88 6.25
N ARG A 463 -17.05 -15.21 6.43
CA ARG A 463 -18.23 -15.84 7.03
C ARG A 463 -18.52 -15.38 8.47
N PHE A 464 -17.56 -14.81 9.20
CA PHE A 464 -17.74 -14.54 10.64
C PHE A 464 -17.15 -13.23 11.18
N SER A 465 -16.83 -12.26 10.32
CA SER A 465 -16.34 -10.94 10.74
C SER A 465 -17.39 -9.84 10.47
N ASP A 466 -18.60 -9.95 11.00
CA ASP A 466 -19.31 -8.73 11.41
C ASP A 466 -20.52 -8.96 12.30
N ASN A 467 -20.44 -8.40 13.50
CA ASN A 467 -21.59 -7.87 14.22
C ASN A 467 -21.05 -6.84 15.22
N ARG A 468 -20.54 -5.71 14.70
CA ARG A 468 -20.17 -4.58 15.55
C ARG A 468 -20.50 -3.24 14.93
N ASP A 469 -21.80 -3.05 14.65
CA ASP A 469 -22.40 -1.74 14.55
C ASP A 469 -23.27 -1.44 15.77
N GLY A 470 -23.08 -0.24 16.33
CA GLY A 470 -24.05 0.42 17.21
C GLY A 470 -23.70 0.43 18.69
N LEU A 471 -22.99 1.47 19.15
CA LEU A 471 -23.31 2.16 20.40
C LEU A 471 -22.70 3.56 20.35
N GLY A 472 -23.58 4.53 20.06
CA GLY A 472 -23.28 5.95 20.16
C GLY A 472 -23.16 6.42 21.61
N ASN A 473 -22.62 7.64 21.71
CA ASN A 473 -22.73 8.62 22.79
C ASN A 473 -22.62 8.11 24.23
N LEU A 474 -21.46 8.37 24.83
CA LEU A 474 -21.31 9.25 26.00
C LEU A 474 -19.85 9.72 26.15
#